data_AF-A0A218PAG6-F1
#
_entry.id   AF-A0A218PAG6-F1
#
_cell.length_a   1.000
_cell.length_b   1.000
_cell.length_c   1.000
_cell.angle_alpha   90.00
_cell.angle_beta   90.00
_cell.angle_gamma   90.00
#
_symmetry.space_group_name_H-M   'P 1'
#
loop_
_entity.id
_entity.type
_entity.pdbx_description
1 polymer ?
#
loop_
_entity_poly.entity_id
_entity_poly.type
_entity_poly.pdbx_seq_one_letter_code
_entity_poly.pdbx_strand_id
1 'polypeptide(L)' 'MSTALKVLYELAATLLVMYILAIALTGWFKKNLRKEVRAVLAVVGLISATLHPVPIAFGAAIVVALRVFGDKL' A
#
# COMPACT_ATOMS: atom_id res chain seq x y z
N MET A 1 23.40 2.52 -7.83
CA MET A 1 22.61 1.48 -7.14
C MET A 1 23.06 0.13 -7.68
N SER A 2 23.45 -0.83 -6.84
CA SER A 2 23.82 -2.16 -7.34
C SER A 2 22.58 -2.86 -7.91
N THR A 3 22.76 -3.70 -8.94
CA THR A 3 21.65 -4.43 -9.58
C THR A 3 20.79 -5.19 -8.58
N ALA A 4 21.44 -5.83 -7.59
CA ALA A 4 20.75 -6.54 -6.51
C ALA A 4 19.81 -5.64 -5.69
N LEU A 5 20.25 -4.41 -5.36
CA LEU A 5 19.43 -3.47 -4.59
C LEU A 5 18.24 -2.95 -5.41
N LYS A 6 18.42 -2.78 -6.72
CA LYS A 6 17.33 -2.38 -7.63
C LYS A 6 16.25 -3.47 -7.73
N VAL A 7 16.66 -4.73 -7.90
CA VAL A 7 15.74 -5.87 -7.92
C VAL A 7 14.97 -6.00 -6.61
N LEU A 8 15.67 -5.85 -5.48
CA LEU A 8 15.05 -5.94 -4.16
C LEU A 8 14.04 -4.82 -3.92
N TYR A 9 14.37 -3.60 -4.35
CA TYR A 9 13.43 -2.47 -4.33
C TYR A 9 12.20 -2.74 -5.18
N GLU A 10 12.37 -3.10 -6.46
CA GLU A 10 11.24 -3.33 -7.38
C GLU A 10 10.35 -4.47 -6.90
N LEU A 11 10.93 -5.55 -6.36
CA LEU A 11 10.18 -6.67 -5.79
C LEU A 11 9.36 -6.22 -4.57
N ALA A 12 10.00 -5.57 -3.59
CA ALA A 12 9.33 -5.11 -2.38
C ALA A 12 8.23 -4.08 -2.68
N ALA A 13 8.53 -3.14 -3.58
CA ALA A 13 7.60 -2.11 -4.02
C ALA A 13 6.39 -2.73 -4.73
N THR A 14 6.60 -3.71 -5.62
CA THR A 14 5.51 -4.41 -6.31
C THR A 14 4.62 -5.16 -5.32
N LEU A 15 5.21 -5.91 -4.38
CA LEU A 15 4.46 -6.62 -3.34
C LEU A 15 3.62 -5.66 -2.49
N LEU A 16 4.19 -4.50 -2.13
CA LEU A 16 3.49 -3.47 -1.38
C LEU A 16 2.30 -2.91 -2.17
N VAL A 17 2.48 -2.59 -3.45
CA VAL A 17 1.42 -2.10 -4.33
C VAL A 17 0.28 -3.10 -4.43
N MET A 18 0.62 -4.38 -4.69
CA MET A 18 -0.36 -5.46 -4.74
C MET A 18 -1.13 -5.59 -3.42
N TYR A 19 -0.44 -5.47 -2.29
CA TYR A 19 -1.06 -5.53 -0.97
C TYR A 19 -2.03 -4.35 -0.73
N ILE A 20 -1.63 -3.12 -1.07
CA ILE A 20 -2.48 -1.93 -0.93
C ILE A 20 -3.75 -2.07 -1.78
N LEU A 21 -3.60 -2.52 -3.03
CA LEU A 21 -4.74 -2.76 -3.93
C LEU A 21 -5.65 -3.88 -3.40
N ALA A 22 -5.07 -4.96 -2.86
CA ALA A 22 -5.82 -6.03 -2.24
C ALA A 22 -6.65 -5.52 -1.05
N ILE A 23 -6.09 -4.66 -0.19
CA ILE A 23 -6.82 -4.05 0.93
C ILE A 23 -7.93 -3.13 0.41
N ALA A 24 -7.68 -2.35 -0.64
CA ALA A 24 -8.69 -1.48 -1.24
C ALA A 24 -9.91 -2.30 -1.75
N LEU A 25 -9.65 -3.46 -2.35
CA LEU A 25 -10.68 -4.34 -2.92
C LEU A 25 -11.38 -5.23 -1.90
N THR A 26 -10.65 -5.78 -0.92
CA THR A 26 -11.19 -6.77 0.02
C THR A 26 -11.50 -6.20 1.41
N GLY A 27 -11.00 -5.01 1.72
CA GLY A 27 -11.05 -4.43 3.07
C GLY A 27 -9.86 -4.85 3.94
N TRP A 28 -9.82 -4.39 5.18
CA TRP A 28 -8.77 -4.74 6.15
C TRP A 28 -9.28 -5.84 7.06
N PHE A 29 -8.51 -6.92 7.17
CA PHE A 29 -8.68 -8.05 8.10
C PHE A 29 -9.90 -7.95 9.05
N LYS A 30 -10.99 -8.65 8.70
CA LYS A 30 -12.20 -8.83 9.52
C LYS A 30 -12.96 -7.54 9.91
N LYS A 31 -12.58 -6.36 9.43
CA LYS A 31 -13.28 -5.08 9.66
C LYS A 31 -13.64 -4.41 8.34
N ASN A 32 -14.86 -3.89 8.26
CA ASN A 32 -15.29 -3.09 7.11
C ASN A 32 -14.65 -1.71 7.20
N LEU A 33 -13.61 -1.45 6.39
CA LEU A 33 -13.12 -0.08 6.22
C LEU A 33 -14.24 0.80 5.69
N ARG A 34 -14.29 2.04 6.19
CA ARG A 34 -15.09 3.11 5.60
C ARG A 34 -14.79 3.20 4.10
N LYS A 35 -15.83 3.41 3.30
CA LYS A 35 -15.74 3.49 1.83
C LYS A 35 -14.72 4.54 1.37
N GLU A 36 -14.60 5.65 2.11
CA GLU A 36 -13.62 6.72 1.87
C GLU A 36 -12.17 6.21 1.97
N VAL A 37 -11.84 5.46 3.02
CA VAL A 37 -10.48 4.94 3.22
C VAL A 37 -10.14 3.91 2.15
N ARG A 38 -11.11 3.09 1.72
CA ARG A 38 -10.94 2.17 0.59
C ARG A 38 -10.69 2.92 -0.72
N ALA A 39 -11.40 4.01 -0.98
CA ALA A 39 -11.20 4.83 -2.16
C ALA A 39 -9.80 5.49 -2.16
N VAL A 40 -9.36 6.02 -1.03
CA VAL A 40 -8.00 6.57 -0.87
C VAL A 40 -6.94 5.51 -1.12
N LEU A 41 -7.09 4.30 -0.55
CA LEU A 41 -6.19 3.17 -0.80
C LEU A 41 -6.15 2.76 -2.27
N ALA A 42 -7.28 2.76 -2.96
CA ALA A 42 -7.33 2.45 -4.39
C ALA A 42 -6.53 3.47 -5.21
N VAL A 43 -6.72 4.77 -4.94
CA VAL A 43 -5.98 5.85 -5.60
C VAL A 43 -4.49 5.76 -5.31
N VAL A 44 -4.11 5.57 -4.04
CA VAL A 44 -2.71 5.43 -3.64
C VAL A 44 -2.08 4.19 -4.27
N GLY A 45 -2.79 3.05 -4.31
CA GLY A 45 -2.33 1.83 -4.95
C GLY A 45 -2.08 2.03 -6.45
N LEU A 46 -2.99 2.72 -7.15
CA LEU A 46 -2.84 3.05 -8.57
C LEU A 46 -1.64 3.98 -8.84
N ILE A 47 -1.47 5.03 -8.04
CA ILE A 47 -0.32 5.95 -8.17
C ILE A 47 0.99 5.20 -7.86
N SER A 48 0.97 4.30 -6.88
CA SER A 48 2.14 3.51 -6.47
C SER A 48 2.54 2.44 -7.49
N ALA A 49 1.64 2.06 -8.40
CA ALA A 49 1.94 1.17 -9.52
C ALA A 49 3.00 1.75 -10.49
N THR A 50 3.27 3.06 -10.41
CA THR A 50 4.39 3.70 -11.12
C THR A 50 5.77 3.30 -10.58
N LEU A 51 5.83 2.58 -9.44
CA LEU A 51 7.06 2.20 -8.73
C LEU A 51 7.95 3.38 -8.35
N HIS A 52 7.41 4.60 -8.38
CA HIS A 52 8.13 5.79 -7.99
C HIS A 52 8.36 5.77 -6.45
N PRO A 53 9.57 6.12 -5.96
CA PRO A 53 9.91 6.00 -4.54
C PRO A 53 8.96 6.77 -3.61
N VAL A 54 8.52 7.95 -4.04
CA VAL A 54 7.63 8.82 -3.24
C VAL A 54 6.26 8.17 -2.98
N PRO A 55 5.48 7.74 -4.01
CA PRO A 55 4.27 6.96 -3.81
C PRO A 55 4.46 5.69 -2.98
N ILE A 56 5.53 4.93 -3.23
CA ILE A 56 5.82 3.69 -2.50
C ILE A 56 6.01 3.96 -1.00
N ALA A 57 6.79 4.98 -0.65
CA ALA A 57 7.00 5.37 0.75
C ALA A 57 5.68 5.80 1.42
N PHE A 58 4.84 6.55 0.70
CA PHE A 58 3.53 6.96 1.19
C PHE A 58 2.58 5.77 1.39
N GLY A 59 2.54 4.84 0.42
CA GLY A 59 1.78 3.60 0.53
C GLY A 59 2.21 2.74 1.72
N ALA A 60 3.52 2.63 1.97
CA ALA A 60 4.05 1.93 3.11
C ALA A 60 3.64 2.59 4.43
N ALA A 61 3.71 3.92 4.52
CA ALA A 61 3.25 4.66 5.68
C ALA A 61 1.75 4.43 5.97
N ILE A 62 0.91 4.38 4.93
CA ILE A 62 -0.52 4.07 5.07
C ILE A 62 -0.73 2.65 5.60
N VAL A 63 -0.01 1.66 5.07
CA VAL A 63 -0.11 0.28 5.55
C VAL A 63 0.29 0.19 7.03
N VAL A 64 1.34 0.89 7.45
CA VAL A 64 1.75 0.97 8.86
C VAL A 64 0.69 1.67 9.70
N ALA A 65 0.12 2.77 9.22
CA ALA A 65 -0.96 3.48 9.90
C ALA A 65 -2.19 2.58 10.08
N LEU A 66 -2.59 1.81 9.06
CA LEU A 66 -3.66 0.82 9.17
C LEU A 66 -3.30 -0.32 10.12
N ARG A 67 -2.03 -0.73 10.19
CA ARG A 67 -1.61 -1.76 11.15
C ARG A 67 -1.68 -1.29 12.59
N VAL A 68 -1.35 -0.03 12.86
CA VAL A 68 -1.32 0.54 14.22
C VAL A 68 -2.70 1.06 14.65
N PHE A 69 -3.45 1.69 13.74
CA PHE A 69 -4.73 2.34 14.01
C PHE A 69 -5.94 1.61 13.44
N GLY A 70 -5.76 0.53 12.67
CA GLY A 70 -6.86 -0.22 12.06
C GLY A 70 -7.81 -0.88 13.05
N ASP A 71 -7.45 -0.94 14.34
CA ASP A 71 -8.41 -1.31 15.38
C ASP A 71 -9.40 -0.21 15.72
N LYS A 72 -9.04 1.05 15.45
CA LYS A 72 -9.82 2.27 15.72
C LYS A 72 -10.51 2.85 14.47
N LEU A 73 -10.20 2.36 13.26
CA LEU A 73 -10.72 2.84 11.98
C LEU A 73 -11.81 1.92 11.41
#